data_AF-A0A7A6VWR1-F1
#
_entry.id   AF-A0A7A6VWR1-F1
#
_cell.length_a   1.000
_cell.length_b   1.000
_cell.length_c   1.000
_cell.angle_alpha   90.00
_cell.angle_beta   90.00
_cell.angle_gamma   90.00
#
_symmetry.space_group_name_H-M   'P 1'
#
loop_
_entity.id
_entity.type
_entity.pdbx_description
1 polymer ?
#
loop_
_entity_poly.entity_id
_entity_poly.type
_entity_poly.pdbx_seq_one_letter_code
_entity_poly.pdbx_strand_id
1 'polypeptide(L)'
;LLDEPLSALDLNYQFHVMDVVSRETRRRNMVTLVVLHDINIALRHAAQVIMLKEGKLIDSGDPQTVIHAESLAQVYGVRGRVERCAQGRSMVIVDGAIEK
;
A
#
# COMPACT_ATOMS: atom_id res chain seq x y z
N LEU A 1 -7.11 -1.94 -14.69
CA LEU A 1 -5.98 -2.57 -14.00
C LEU A 1 -4.75 -1.72 -14.27
N LEU A 2 -4.02 -1.34 -13.23
CA LEU A 2 -2.77 -0.60 -13.34
C LEU A 2 -1.67 -1.44 -12.70
N ASP A 3 -0.69 -1.85 -13.50
CA ASP A 3 0.43 -2.65 -13.03
C ASP A 3 1.63 -1.74 -12.81
N GLU A 4 2.02 -1.56 -11.55
CA GLU A 4 3.11 -0.68 -11.12
C GLU A 4 3.15 0.71 -11.79
N PRO A 5 2.03 1.46 -11.82
CA PRO A 5 1.93 2.71 -12.60
C PRO A 5 2.80 3.85 -12.04
N LEU A 6 3.42 3.63 -10.89
CA LEU A 6 4.24 4.61 -10.16
C LEU A 6 5.74 4.39 -10.36
N SER A 7 6.12 3.32 -11.07
CA SER A 7 7.52 3.02 -11.37
C SER A 7 8.17 4.16 -12.17
N ALA A 8 9.42 4.48 -11.84
CA ALA A 8 10.20 5.57 -12.45
C ALA A 8 9.62 7.00 -12.31
N LEU A 9 8.59 7.22 -11.51
CA LEU A 9 8.05 8.55 -11.22
C LEU A 9 8.68 9.15 -9.96
N ASP A 10 8.87 10.47 -9.94
CA ASP A 10 9.23 11.19 -8.73
C ASP A 10 8.05 11.29 -7.74
N LEU A 11 8.33 11.72 -6.51
CA LEU A 11 7.35 11.79 -5.43
C LEU A 11 6.12 12.67 -5.77
N ASN A 12 6.31 13.74 -6.55
CA ASN A 12 5.21 14.62 -6.92
C ASN A 12 4.25 13.92 -7.90
N TYR A 13 4.81 13.29 -8.94
CA TYR A 13 4.02 12.57 -9.93
C TYR A 13 3.37 11.32 -9.33
N GLN A 14 4.05 10.59 -8.44
CA GLN A 14 3.44 9.45 -7.76
C GLN A 14 2.16 9.84 -7.01
N PHE A 15 2.21 10.96 -6.26
CA PHE A 15 1.05 11.48 -5.56
C PHE A 15 -0.07 11.91 -6.52
N HIS A 16 0.29 12.64 -7.58
CA HIS A 16 -0.69 13.15 -8.55
C HIS A 16 -1.38 12.02 -9.31
N VAL A 17 -0.63 11.00 -9.75
CA VAL A 17 -1.20 9.84 -10.44
C VAL A 17 -2.22 9.13 -9.54
N MET A 18 -1.88 8.86 -8.27
CA MET A 18 -2.81 8.21 -7.35
C MET A 18 -4.06 9.05 -7.06
N ASP A 19 -3.93 10.39 -6.98
CA ASP A 19 -5.07 11.29 -6.83
C ASP A 19 -6.01 11.25 -8.06
N VAL A 20 -5.42 11.33 -9.27
CA VAL A 20 -6.17 11.23 -10.54
C VAL A 20 -6.89 9.89 -10.62
N VAL A 21 -6.18 8.78 -10.35
CA VAL A 21 -6.76 7.44 -10.36
C VAL A 21 -7.96 7.39 -9.40
N SER A 22 -7.76 7.77 -8.14
CA SER A 22 -8.81 7.72 -7.12
C SER A 22 -10.03 8.59 -7.46
N ARG A 23 -9.81 9.76 -8.08
CA ARG A 23 -10.88 10.65 -8.55
C ARG A 23 -11.64 10.02 -9.72
N GLU A 24 -10.94 9.48 -10.71
CA GLU A 24 -11.56 8.86 -11.88
C GLU A 24 -12.32 7.58 -11.55
N THR A 25 -11.80 6.77 -10.62
CA THR A 25 -12.49 5.58 -10.07
C THR A 25 -13.87 5.97 -9.53
N ARG A 26 -13.93 7.01 -8.69
CA ARG A 26 -15.18 7.51 -8.09
C ARG A 26 -16.09 8.15 -9.12
N ARG A 27 -15.56 9.04 -9.96
CA ARG A 27 -16.34 9.77 -10.98
C ARG A 27 -17.04 8.84 -11.96
N ARG A 28 -16.39 7.73 -12.32
CA ARG A 28 -16.91 6.77 -13.31
C ARG A 28 -17.61 5.57 -12.68
N ASN A 29 -17.75 5.53 -11.34
CA ASN A 29 -18.30 4.41 -10.59
C ASN A 29 -17.71 3.04 -11.02
N MET A 30 -16.38 2.96 -11.05
CA MET A 30 -15.67 1.74 -11.46
C MET A 30 -14.80 1.21 -10.33
N VAL A 31 -14.35 -0.03 -10.47
CA VAL A 31 -13.29 -0.61 -9.64
C VAL A 31 -11.95 -0.41 -10.33
N THR A 32 -10.97 0.08 -9.59
CA THR A 32 -9.59 0.19 -10.07
C THR A 32 -8.67 -0.64 -9.18
N LEU A 33 -8.08 -1.67 -9.77
CA LEU A 33 -7.03 -2.46 -9.17
C LEU A 33 -5.67 -1.86 -9.55
N VAL A 34 -4.84 -1.58 -8.54
CA VAL A 34 -3.49 -1.03 -8.68
C VAL A 34 -2.51 -1.95 -7.97
N VAL A 35 -1.49 -2.40 -8.68
CA VAL A 35 -0.36 -3.14 -8.09
C VAL A 35 0.68 -2.11 -7.62
N LEU A 36 1.06 -2.17 -6.34
CA LEU A 36 1.96 -1.22 -5.69
C LEU A 36 3.06 -1.94 -4.93
N HIS A 37 4.30 -1.47 -5.07
CA HIS A 37 5.43 -1.90 -4.24
C HIS A 37 5.62 -1.06 -2.98
N ASP A 38 5.14 0.19 -2.99
CA ASP A 38 5.23 1.09 -1.84
C ASP A 38 3.99 0.95 -0.96
N ILE A 39 4.21 0.38 0.23
CA ILE A 39 3.14 0.13 1.20
C ILE A 39 2.58 1.41 1.82
N ASN A 40 3.37 2.48 1.91
CA ASN A 40 2.90 3.76 2.44
C ASN A 40 1.99 4.47 1.43
N ILE A 41 2.21 4.27 0.13
CA ILE A 41 1.27 4.72 -0.90
C ILE A 41 -0.04 3.94 -0.81
N ALA A 42 0.03 2.62 -0.65
CA ALA A 42 -1.16 1.79 -0.46
C ALA A 42 -1.95 2.23 0.78
N LEU A 43 -1.29 2.37 1.94
CA LEU A 43 -1.89 2.80 3.20
C LEU A 43 -2.54 4.19 3.13
N ARG A 44 -2.04 5.08 2.26
CA ARG A 44 -2.56 6.44 2.08
C ARG A 44 -3.72 6.53 1.10
N HIS A 45 -3.67 5.81 -0.03
CA HIS A 45 -4.56 6.05 -1.17
C HIS A 45 -5.57 4.92 -1.41
N ALA A 46 -5.28 3.69 -0.95
CA ALA A 46 -6.15 2.56 -1.21
C ALA A 46 -7.37 2.59 -0.29
N ALA A 47 -8.54 2.29 -0.86
CA ALA A 47 -9.76 2.06 -0.07
C ALA A 47 -9.77 0.65 0.55
N GLN A 48 -9.18 -0.32 -0.16
CA GLN A 48 -9.02 -1.71 0.25
C GLN A 48 -7.67 -2.21 -0.26
N VAL A 49 -7.05 -3.12 0.47
CA VAL A 49 -5.79 -3.76 0.09
C VAL A 49 -5.94 -5.27 0.05
N ILE A 50 -5.10 -5.90 -0.76
CA ILE A 50 -4.95 -7.35 -0.86
C ILE A 50 -3.46 -7.63 -0.75
N MET A 51 -3.05 -8.42 0.25
CA MET A 51 -1.67 -8.85 0.40
C MET A 51 -1.50 -10.27 -0.15
N LEU A 52 -0.53 -10.43 -1.05
CA LEU A 52 -0.21 -11.69 -1.69
C LEU A 52 1.23 -12.10 -1.36
N LYS A 53 1.45 -13.39 -1.13
CA LYS A 53 2.79 -13.99 -1.05
C LYS A 53 2.77 -15.34 -1.74
N GLU A 54 3.73 -15.58 -2.63
CA GLU A 54 3.89 -16.87 -3.34
C GLU A 54 2.59 -17.34 -4.01
N GLY A 55 1.85 -16.40 -4.61
CA GLY A 55 0.57 -16.67 -5.28
C GLY A 55 -0.62 -16.94 -4.34
N LYS A 56 -0.44 -16.81 -3.02
CA LYS A 56 -1.50 -17.02 -2.02
C LYS A 56 -1.97 -15.70 -1.42
N LEU A 57 -3.28 -15.61 -1.18
CA LEU A 57 -3.89 -14.57 -0.36
C LEU A 57 -3.42 -14.73 1.09
N ILE A 58 -2.79 -13.69 1.62
CA ILE A 58 -2.40 -13.61 3.02
C ILE A 58 -3.50 -12.91 3.81
N ASP A 59 -3.94 -11.74 3.36
CA ASP A 59 -5.02 -10.98 3.98
C ASP A 59 -5.62 -9.95 3.00
N SER A 60 -6.84 -9.50 3.26
CA SER A 60 -7.51 -8.44 2.49
C SER A 60 -8.57 -7.67 3.30
N GLY A 61 -8.73 -6.39 2.97
CA GLY A 61 -9.65 -5.52 3.70
C GLY A 61 -9.17 -4.08 3.81
N ASP A 62 -9.56 -3.43 4.92
CA ASP A 62 -9.12 -2.08 5.24
C ASP A 62 -7.59 -2.02 5.43
N PRO A 63 -6.88 -1.05 4.82
CA PRO A 63 -5.43 -0.93 4.94
C PRO A 63 -4.91 -0.87 6.37
N GLN A 64 -5.65 -0.25 7.31
CA GLN A 64 -5.22 -0.13 8.71
C GLN A 64 -5.35 -1.44 9.49
N THR A 65 -6.22 -2.35 9.03
CA THR A 65 -6.40 -3.66 9.65
C THR A 65 -5.45 -4.68 9.04
N VAL A 66 -5.23 -4.63 7.72
CA VAL A 66 -4.42 -5.60 6.98
C VAL A 66 -2.91 -5.33 7.10
N ILE A 67 -2.51 -4.06 7.17
CA ILE A 67 -1.10 -3.69 7.27
C ILE A 67 -0.73 -3.54 8.74
N HIS A 68 -0.01 -4.52 9.28
CA HIS A 68 0.46 -4.57 10.65
C HIS A 68 1.83 -5.28 10.72
N ALA A 69 2.46 -5.28 11.90
CA ALA A 69 3.82 -5.80 12.07
C ALA A 69 4.00 -7.26 11.58
N GLU A 70 3.03 -8.13 11.87
CA GLU A 70 3.07 -9.54 11.46
C GLU A 70 2.88 -9.70 9.95
N SER A 71 1.97 -8.96 9.31
CA SER A 71 1.81 -9.03 7.85
C SER A 71 3.03 -8.48 7.10
N LEU A 72 3.70 -7.46 7.65
CA LEU A 72 4.99 -6.96 7.15
C LEU A 72 6.08 -8.04 7.21
N ALA A 73 6.19 -8.74 8.33
CA ALA A 73 7.15 -9.82 8.49
C ALA A 73 6.84 -10.99 7.55
N GLN A 74 5.58 -11.38 7.46
CA GLN A 74 5.15 -12.51 6.63
C GLN A 74 5.34 -12.22 5.14
N VAL A 75 4.90 -11.07 4.65
CA VAL A 75 4.85 -10.75 3.20
C VAL A 75 6.17 -10.17 2.70
N TYR A 76 6.77 -9.24 3.43
CA TYR A 76 7.95 -8.51 2.98
C TYR A 76 9.25 -8.98 3.65
N GLY A 77 9.19 -9.82 4.69
CA GLY A 77 10.39 -10.28 5.39
C GLY A 77 11.10 -9.17 6.16
N VAL A 78 10.34 -8.21 6.70
CA VAL A 78 10.89 -7.08 7.46
C VAL A 78 10.26 -6.99 8.84
N ARG A 79 11.05 -6.54 9.82
CA ARG A 79 10.52 -6.04 11.09
C ARG A 79 10.13 -4.60 10.88
N GLY A 80 8.85 -4.29 11.12
CA GLY A 80 8.34 -2.93 11.01
C GLY A 80 7.14 -2.70 11.89
N ARG A 81 6.75 -1.44 12.00
CA ARG A 81 5.62 -0.98 12.80
C ARG A 81 4.80 0.04 12.04
N VAL A 82 3.53 0.16 12.42
CA VAL A 82 2.62 1.18 11.90
C VAL A 82 2.50 2.28 12.95
N GLU A 83 2.96 3.47 12.60
CA GLU A 83 2.94 4.65 13.46
C GLU A 83 2.02 5.71 12.88
N ARG A 84 1.43 6.55 13.74
CA ARG A 84 0.71 7.75 13.29
C ARG A 84 1.66 8.92 13.23
N CYS A 85 1.74 9.56 12.06
CA CYS A 85 2.52 10.78 11.90
C CYS A 85 1.86 11.97 12.62
N ALA A 86 2.54 13.11 12.67
CA ALA A 86 2.02 14.34 13.28
C ALA A 86 0.68 14.84 12.67
N GLN A 87 0.34 14.40 11.46
CA GLN A 87 -0.95 14.69 10.80
C GLN A 87 -2.00 13.59 11.04
N GLY A 88 -1.76 12.65 11.95
CA GLY A 88 -2.67 11.56 12.31
C GLY A 88 -2.76 10.42 11.30
N ARG A 89 -1.97 10.45 10.22
CA ARG A 89 -1.94 9.41 9.17
C ARG A 89 -1.04 8.26 9.58
N SER A 90 -1.50 7.03 9.37
CA SER A 90 -0.70 5.83 9.55
C SER A 90 0.42 5.75 8.52
N MET A 91 1.62 5.36 8.95
CA MET A 91 2.79 5.11 8.12
C MET A 91 3.53 3.86 8.63
N VAL A 92 4.02 3.07 7.70
CA VAL A 92 4.92 1.95 7.98
C VAL A 92 6.34 2.49 8.16
N ILE A 93 6.95 2.10 9.27
CA ILE A 93 8.38 2.29 9.55
C ILE A 93 9.03 0.90 9.55
N VAL A 94 10.08 0.75 8.76
CA VAL A 94 10.87 -0.49 8.71
C VAL A 94 12.07 -0.33 9.65
N ASP A 95 12.17 -1.25 10.61
CA ASP A 95 13.21 -1.28 11.64
C ASP A 95 14.38 -2.19 11.27
N GLY A 96 14.15 -3.13 10.36
CA GLY A 96 15.22 -3.98 9.83
C GLY A 96 14.68 -5.12 8.98
N ALA A 97 15.58 -5.79 8.28
CA ALA A 97 15.26 -7.02 7.57
C ALA A 97 15.18 -8.21 8.55
N ILE A 98 14.37 -9.21 8.20
CA ILE A 98 14.39 -10.54 8.81
C ILE A 98 15.30 -11.39 7.91
N GLU A 99 16.43 -11.84 8.45
CA GLU A 99 17.28 -12.80 7.75
C GLU A 99 16.51 -14.12 7.59
N LYS A 100 16.56 -14.69 6.38
CA LYS A 100 15.89 -15.96 6.05
C LYS A 100 16.59 -17.15 6.68
#